data_AF-A0A7S0JX17-F1
#
_entry.id   AF-A0A7S0JX17-F1
#
_cell.length_a   1.000
_cell.length_b   1.000
_cell.length_c   1.000
_cell.angle_alpha   90.00
_cell.angle_beta   90.00
_cell.angle_gamma   90.00
#
_symmetry.space_group_name_H-M   'P 1'
#
loop_
_entity.id
_entity.type
_entity.pdbx_description
1 polymer ?
#
loop_
_entity_poly.entity_id
_entity_poly.type
_entity_poly.pdbx_seq_one_letter_code
_entity_poly.pdbx_strand_id
1 'polypeptide(L)'
;AEALLRQFVARIFGDYVTERSLQRAIPSGGFATAIFQGSLQFRDDLELKPNILERLGIDVPFTLARGVLSAVYVNIPYGNIATRTSSVSIGGGGGVWGCGWAWS
;
A
#
# COMPACT_ATOMS: atom_id res chain seq x y z
N ALA A 1 0.78 -13.05 14.54
CA ALA A 1 0.16 -12.63 13.27
C ALA A 1 0.38 -11.15 12.98
N GLU A 2 0.03 -10.23 13.89
CA GLU A 2 0.19 -8.78 13.68
C GLU A 2 1.62 -8.34 13.36
N ALA A 3 2.62 -8.84 14.10
CA ALA A 3 4.02 -8.51 13.85
C ALA A 3 4.47 -8.91 12.43
N LEU A 4 4.02 -10.05 11.93
CA LEU A 4 4.31 -10.52 10.57
C LEU A 4 3.63 -9.63 9.53
N LEU A 5 2.37 -9.24 9.76
CA LEU A 5 1.66 -8.31 8.87
C LEU A 5 2.39 -6.97 8.78
N ARG A 6 2.82 -6.46 9.94
CA ARG A 6 3.55 -5.20 10.04
C ARG A 6 4.86 -5.27 9.26
N GLN A 7 5.63 -6.36 9.42
CA GLN A 7 6.84 -6.59 8.66
C GLN A 7 6.57 -6.72 7.15
N PHE A 8 5.52 -7.42 6.76
CA PHE A 8 5.11 -7.58 5.36
C PHE A 8 4.75 -6.24 4.71
N VAL A 9 3.93 -5.43 5.37
CA VAL A 9 3.55 -4.09 4.87
C VAL A 9 4.75 -3.16 4.83
N ALA A 10 5.61 -3.19 5.86
CA ALA A 10 6.85 -2.41 5.85
C ALA A 10 7.78 -2.85 4.70
N ARG A 11 7.84 -4.14 4.38
CA ARG A 11 8.65 -4.65 3.27
C ARG A 11 8.09 -4.27 1.90
N ILE A 12 6.77 -4.39 1.70
CA ILE A 12 6.13 -4.09 0.42
C ILE A 12 6.12 -2.59 0.17
N PHE A 13 5.71 -1.77 1.14
CA PHE A 13 5.54 -0.34 0.90
C PHE A 13 6.80 0.45 1.22
N GLY A 14 7.62 0.00 2.17
CA GLY A 14 8.79 0.75 2.65
C GLY A 14 9.85 1.02 1.59
N ASP A 15 9.86 0.28 0.48
CA ASP A 15 10.72 0.55 -0.67
C ASP A 15 10.18 1.64 -1.60
N TYR A 16 8.87 1.92 -1.55
CA TYR A 16 8.17 2.77 -2.52
C TYR A 16 7.63 4.07 -1.92
N VAL A 17 7.22 4.05 -0.65
CA VAL A 17 6.64 5.20 0.05
C VAL A 17 7.56 5.72 1.15
N THR A 18 7.38 6.97 1.55
CA THR A 18 8.11 7.57 2.67
C THR A 18 7.69 6.91 3.99
N GLU A 19 8.64 6.65 4.88
CA GLU A 19 8.34 6.02 6.17
C GLU A 19 7.35 6.85 6.99
N ARG A 20 7.50 8.18 6.96
CA ARG A 20 6.61 9.12 7.63
C ARG A 20 5.16 9.02 7.14
N SER A 21 4.93 8.88 5.83
CA SER A 21 3.56 8.73 5.31
C SER A 21 2.96 7.38 5.66
N LEU A 22 3.77 6.30 5.61
CA LEU A 22 3.34 4.97 6.00
C LEU A 22 2.91 4.88 7.47
N GLN A 23 3.69 5.49 8.38
CA GLN A 23 3.37 5.53 9.81
C GLN A 23 2.09 6.32 10.10
N ARG A 24 1.83 7.39 9.36
CA ARG A 24 0.60 8.19 9.50
C ARG A 24 -0.63 7.47 8.95
N ALA A 25 -0.46 6.80 7.82
CA ALA A 25 -1.57 6.17 7.10
C ALA A 25 -2.13 4.92 7.81
N ILE A 26 -1.37 4.34 8.75
CA ILE A 26 -1.80 3.18 9.53
C ILE A 26 -2.11 3.63 10.97
N PRO A 27 -3.39 3.67 11.40
CA PRO A 27 -3.74 4.04 12.76
C PRO A 27 -3.20 3.02 13.78
N SER A 28 -3.03 3.44 15.03
CA SER A 28 -2.72 2.52 16.13
C SER A 28 -3.78 1.41 16.20
N GLY A 29 -3.34 0.15 16.24
CA GLY A 29 -4.22 -1.02 16.17
C GLY A 29 -4.74 -1.38 14.77
N GLY A 30 -4.41 -0.62 13.72
CA GLY A 30 -4.88 -0.87 12.35
C GLY A 30 -4.52 -2.26 11.82
N PHE A 31 -3.35 -2.79 12.18
CA PHE A 31 -2.95 -4.15 11.82
C PHE A 31 -3.75 -5.24 12.52
N ALA A 32 -4.10 -5.03 13.80
CA ALA A 32 -4.95 -5.96 14.54
C ALA A 32 -6.34 -6.01 13.89
N THR A 33 -6.94 -4.85 13.63
CA THR A 33 -8.21 -4.73 12.91
C THR A 33 -8.15 -5.40 11.53
N ALA A 34 -7.04 -5.24 10.80
CA ALA A 34 -6.87 -5.84 9.49
C ALA A 34 -6.87 -7.38 9.51
N ILE A 35 -6.34 -8.00 10.57
CA ILE A 35 -6.39 -9.45 10.73
C ILE A 35 -7.84 -9.92 10.94
N PHE A 36 -8.61 -9.21 11.76
CA PHE A 36 -10.02 -9.55 12.00
C PHE A 36 -10.91 -9.30 10.78
N GLN A 37 -10.71 -8.19 10.08
CA GLN A 37 -11.51 -7.80 8.92
C GLN A 37 -11.06 -8.47 7.62
N GLY A 38 -9.87 -9.06 7.60
CA GLY A 38 -9.24 -9.58 6.38
C GLY A 38 -8.77 -8.49 5.43
N SER A 39 -8.62 -7.24 5.90
CA SER A 39 -8.17 -6.13 5.06
C SER A 39 -7.60 -4.96 5.83
N LEU A 40 -6.56 -4.34 5.27
CA LEU A 40 -5.93 -3.12 5.78
C LEU A 40 -6.28 -1.93 4.86
N GLN A 41 -7.00 -0.95 5.40
CA GLN A 41 -7.25 0.33 4.72
C GLN A 41 -6.30 1.40 5.26
N PHE A 42 -5.59 2.07 4.36
CA PHE A 42 -4.78 3.24 4.68
C PHE A 42 -5.68 4.47 4.79
N ARG A 43 -5.57 5.20 5.90
CA ARG A 43 -6.44 6.35 6.21
C ARG A 43 -5.94 7.66 5.59
N ASP A 44 -4.63 7.81 5.51
CA ASP A 44 -3.98 8.96 4.88
C ASP A 44 -3.35 8.54 3.54
N ASP A 45 -3.10 9.56 2.73
CA ASP A 45 -2.31 9.49 1.52
C ASP A 45 -0.89 8.93 1.78
N LEU A 46 -0.46 7.96 0.96
CA LEU A 46 0.91 7.47 0.97
C LEU A 46 1.76 8.28 -0.01
N GLU A 47 2.83 8.88 0.49
CA GLU A 47 3.72 9.69 -0.32
C GLU A 47 4.83 8.81 -0.91
N LEU A 48 5.00 8.85 -2.22
CA LEU A 48 6.03 8.11 -2.92
C LEU A 48 7.42 8.70 -2.63
N LYS A 49 8.44 7.85 -2.62
CA LYS A 49 9.83 8.32 -2.54
C LYS A 49 10.21 9.09 -3.81
N PRO A 50 11.07 10.12 -3.72
CA PRO A 50 11.47 10.90 -4.90
C PRO A 50 12.14 10.06 -6.01
N ASN A 51 12.88 9.03 -5.62
CA ASN A 51 13.60 8.13 -6.53
C ASN A 51 12.77 6.91 -6.97
N ILE A 52 11.45 6.97 -6.84
CA ILE A 52 10.59 5.83 -7.15
C ILE A 52 10.65 5.43 -8.63
N LEU A 53 10.74 6.40 -9.53
CA LEU A 53 10.80 6.16 -10.97
C LEU A 53 12.08 5.42 -11.36
N GLU A 54 13.23 5.87 -10.84
CA GLU A 54 14.51 5.20 -11.01
C GLU A 54 14.47 3.76 -10.48
N ARG A 55 13.89 3.55 -9.29
CA ARG A 55 13.75 2.21 -8.70
C ARG A 55 12.86 1.28 -9.50
N LEU A 56 11.87 1.81 -10.21
CA LEU A 56 11.02 1.06 -11.11
C LEU A 56 11.66 0.84 -12.50
N GLY A 57 12.88 1.34 -12.72
CA GLY A 57 13.56 1.29 -14.02
C GLY A 57 12.90 2.19 -15.08
N ILE A 58 12.11 3.17 -14.64
CA ILE A 58 11.42 4.11 -15.51
C ILE A 58 12.36 5.30 -15.74
N ASP A 59 13.01 5.30 -16.90
CA ASP A 59 13.85 6.41 -17.34
C ASP A 59 12.95 7.52 -17.90
N VAL A 60 12.92 8.66 -17.21
CA VAL A 60 12.14 9.83 -17.59
C VAL A 60 13.03 11.07 -17.59
N PRO A 61 12.86 12.01 -18.54
CA PRO A 61 13.66 13.23 -18.61
C PRO A 61 13.29 14.27 -17.53
N PHE A 62 12.54 13.87 -16.51
CA PHE A 62 12.06 14.74 -15.44
C PHE A 62 12.17 14.05 -14.07
N THR A 63 12.32 14.84 -13.02
CA THR A 63 12.26 14.36 -11.64
C THR A 63 10.83 14.42 -11.12
N LEU A 64 10.37 13.36 -10.45
CA LEU A 64 9.07 13.36 -9.78
C LEU A 64 9.11 14.34 -8.60
N ALA A 65 8.43 15.49 -8.74
CA ALA A 65 8.40 16.51 -7.68
C ALA A 65 7.63 16.04 -6.44
N ARG A 66 6.48 15.37 -6.65
CA ARG A 66 5.68 14.74 -5.59
C ARG A 66 4.72 13.72 -6.21
N GLY A 67 4.68 12.52 -5.63
CA GLY A 67 3.73 11.48 -6.02
C GLY A 67 2.98 10.98 -4.78
N VAL A 68 1.67 10.79 -4.91
CA VAL A 68 0.81 10.37 -3.81
C VAL A 68 -0.10 9.23 -4.26
N LEU A 69 -0.21 8.19 -3.43
CA LEU A 69 -1.22 7.14 -3.57
C LEU A 69 -2.33 7.41 -2.56
N SER A 70 -3.53 7.68 -3.06
CA SER A 70 -4.71 7.91 -2.23
C SER A 70 -5.53 6.62 -2.09
N ALA A 71 -6.36 6.56 -1.05
CA ALA A 71 -7.34 5.50 -0.81
C ALA A 71 -6.78 4.07 -1.04
N VAL A 72 -5.59 3.79 -0.48
CA VAL A 72 -4.95 2.48 -0.61
C VAL A 72 -5.66 1.48 0.30
N TYR A 73 -6.00 0.33 -0.27
CA TYR A 73 -6.66 -0.76 0.41
C TYR A 73 -5.97 -2.06 0.07
N VAL A 74 -5.66 -2.87 1.09
CA VAL A 74 -5.01 -4.16 0.93
C VAL A 74 -5.93 -5.22 1.51
N ASN A 75 -6.45 -6.08 0.66
CA ASN A 75 -7.21 -7.26 1.07
C ASN A 75 -6.23 -8.40 1.36
N ILE A 76 -6.25 -8.91 2.59
CA ILE A 76 -5.40 -10.01 3.07
C ILE A 76 -6.31 -11.05 3.70
N PRO A 77 -6.69 -12.11 2.96
CA PRO A 77 -7.63 -13.11 3.44
C PRO A 77 -6.97 -14.01 4.49
N TYR A 78 -6.73 -13.51 5.70
CA TYR A 78 -5.96 -14.18 6.76
C TYR A 78 -6.44 -15.59 7.08
N GLY A 79 -7.75 -15.82 7.09
CA GLY A 79 -8.33 -17.15 7.33
C GLY A 79 -8.16 -18.14 6.18
N ASN A 80 -7.84 -17.66 4.97
CA ASN A 80 -7.79 -18.43 3.73
C ASN A 80 -6.57 -18.05 2.86
N ILE A 81 -5.47 -17.60 3.46
CA ILE A 81 -4.34 -17.03 2.70
C ILE A 81 -3.67 -18.08 1.80
N ALA A 82 -3.84 -19.36 2.12
CA ALA A 82 -3.37 -20.48 1.31
C ALA A 82 -4.27 -20.76 0.08
N THR A 83 -5.50 -20.24 0.05
CA THR A 83 -6.50 -20.55 -0.99
C THR A 83 -7.06 -19.31 -1.68
N ARG A 84 -6.69 -18.10 -1.25
CA ARG A 84 -7.14 -16.84 -1.83
C ARG A 84 -6.00 -15.87 -2.03
N THR A 85 -5.99 -15.22 -3.19
CA THR A 85 -5.02 -14.20 -3.57
C THR A 85 -5.24 -12.92 -2.79
N SER A 86 -4.16 -12.35 -2.24
CA SER A 86 -4.17 -11.00 -1.69
C SER A 86 -4.34 -9.99 -2.82
N SER A 87 -5.05 -8.89 -2.59
CA SER A 87 -5.21 -7.83 -3.60
C SER A 87 -4.92 -6.46 -3.01
N VAL A 88 -4.35 -5.59 -3.83
CA VAL A 88 -4.11 -4.18 -3.50
C VAL A 88 -4.95 -3.33 -4.44
N SER A 89 -5.75 -2.45 -3.88
CA SER A 89 -6.53 -1.45 -4.60
C SER A 89 -6.00 -0.07 -4.24
N ILE A 90 -5.76 0.76 -5.24
CA ILE A 90 -5.29 2.14 -5.07
C ILE A 90 -6.33 3.05 -5.73
N GLY A 91 -6.84 4.03 -4.99
CA GLY A 91 -7.76 5.03 -5.53
C GLY A 91 -6.99 6.27 -6.00
N GLY A 92 -7.20 6.69 -7.24
CA GLY A 92 -6.74 8.01 -7.69
C GLY A 92 -7.57 9.12 -7.04
N GLY A 93 -6.91 10.09 -6.38
CA GLY A 93 -7.55 11.33 -5.95
C GLY A 93 -7.99 12.15 -7.17
N GLY A 94 -9.27 12.04 -7.53
CA GLY A 94 -9.88 12.74 -8.66
C GLY A 94 -10.70 11.82 -9.55
N GLY A 95 -11.88 11.40 -9.09
CA GLY A 95 -12.79 10.55 -9.88
C GLY A 95 -12.36 9.09 -9.91
N VAL A 96 -13.27 8.21 -9.48
CA VAL A 96 -13.06 6.77 -9.34
C VAL A 96 -12.69 6.13 -10.69
N TRP A 97 -11.42 5.81 -10.87
CA TRP A 97 -10.94 4.75 -11.77
C TRP A 97 -10.10 3.79 -10.92
N GLY A 98 -10.77 2.81 -10.33
CA GLY A 98 -10.09 1.71 -9.64
C GLY A 98 -9.48 0.77 -10.67
N CYS A 99 -8.17 0.84 -10.87
CA CYS A 99 -7.43 -0.18 -11.62
C CYS A 99 -7.10 -1.31 -10.64
N GLY A 100 -8.00 -2.29 -10.53
CA GLY A 100 -7.69 -3.53 -9.80
C GLY A 100 -6.72 -4.38 -10.61
N TRP A 101 -5.43 -4.33 -10.28
CA TRP A 101 -4.44 -5.25 -10.85
C TRP A 101 -4.25 -6.43 -9.90
N ALA A 102 -4.93 -7.53 -10.20
CA ALA A 102 -4.66 -8.82 -9.55
C ALA A 102 -3.48 -9.48 -10.28
N TRP A 103 -2.41 -9.76 -9.54
CA TRP A 103 -1.29 -10.55 -10.04
C TRP A 103 -1.45 -11.97 -9.48
N SER A 104 -1.47 -12.96 -10.36
CA SER A 104 -1.54 -14.40 -10.05
C SER A 104 -0.16 -15.00 -9.89
#